data_AF-A0A924YK84-F1
#
_entry.id   AF-A0A924YK84-F1
#
_cell.length_a   1.000
_cell.length_b   1.000
_cell.length_c   1.000
_cell.angle_alpha   90.00
_cell.angle_beta   90.00
_cell.angle_gamma   90.00
#
_symmetry.space_group_name_H-M   'P 1'
#
loop_
_entity.id
_entity.type
_entity.pdbx_description
1 polymer ?
#
loop_
_entity_poly.entity_id
_entity_poly.type
_entity_poly.pdbx_seq_one_letter_code
_entity_poly.pdbx_strand_id
1 'polypeptide(L)'
;MTDKQKRYETEWSFSFDHLADTIGEGVGQVLEAAGISGDDKTKTSTFSEPVDGAVSAQVKLDLTIGATDVRASAEAESLNLIDAEVIHVGDVDFNVRSNSDGQRKLIRLGQTPRDFIGSARDTLSQARSAFSKRADLRWDVRLNPDVLLDLEINTGVTNNSLDLRELRLAS
;
A
#
# COMPACT_ATOMS: atom_id res chain seq x y z
N MET A 1 -53.04 -3.25 -31.68
CA MET A 1 -52.22 -2.41 -32.58
C MET A 1 -51.83 -1.17 -31.78
N THR A 2 -50.60 -0.75 -31.53
CA THR A 2 -49.21 -1.18 -31.80
C THR A 2 -48.38 -0.20 -30.95
N ASP A 3 -47.65 -0.68 -29.95
CA ASP A 3 -46.18 -0.56 -29.81
C ASP A 3 -45.60 0.82 -29.43
N LYS A 4 -44.91 0.89 -28.29
CA LYS A 4 -43.44 1.12 -28.19
C LYS A 4 -43.00 1.37 -26.75
N GLN A 5 -42.28 0.38 -26.21
CA GLN A 5 -41.47 0.46 -24.99
C GLN A 5 -40.38 1.53 -25.16
N LYS A 6 -40.17 2.39 -24.16
CA LYS A 6 -38.94 3.19 -24.03
C LYS A 6 -38.07 2.54 -22.96
N ARG A 7 -37.04 1.82 -23.40
CA ARG A 7 -35.90 1.40 -22.55
C ARG A 7 -35.07 2.64 -22.27
N TYR A 8 -34.85 2.94 -21.00
CA TYR A 8 -33.83 3.91 -20.59
C TYR A 8 -32.55 3.10 -20.37
N GLU A 9 -31.60 3.21 -21.31
CA GLU A 9 -30.24 2.73 -21.09
C GLU A 9 -29.55 3.72 -20.14
N THR A 10 -29.18 3.23 -18.96
CA THR A 10 -28.42 4.02 -17.99
C THR A 10 -26.95 3.95 -18.39
N GLU A 11 -26.53 4.86 -19.25
CA GLU A 11 -25.11 5.06 -19.52
C GLU A 11 -24.51 5.88 -18.38
N TRP A 12 -23.78 5.18 -17.51
CA TRP A 12 -22.93 5.81 -16.50
C TRP A 12 -21.61 6.20 -17.16
N SER A 13 -21.43 7.48 -17.47
CA SER A 13 -20.13 8.06 -17.76
C SER A 13 -19.62 8.77 -16.52
N PHE A 14 -18.53 8.25 -15.94
CA PHE A 14 -17.75 8.94 -14.91
C PHE A 14 -16.43 9.37 -15.54
N SER A 15 -16.14 10.67 -15.51
CA SER A 15 -14.82 11.22 -15.86
C SER A 15 -14.10 11.68 -14.59
N PHE A 16 -12.86 11.22 -14.43
CA PHE A 16 -12.01 11.49 -13.27
C PHE A 16 -10.92 12.55 -13.53
N ASP A 17 -10.93 13.21 -14.69
CA ASP A 17 -9.89 14.14 -15.10
C ASP A 17 -9.83 15.44 -14.26
N HIS A 18 -10.86 15.72 -13.46
CA HIS A 18 -10.91 16.92 -12.59
C HIS A 18 -10.84 16.62 -11.09
N LEU A 19 -10.73 15.35 -10.69
CA LEU A 19 -10.66 15.00 -9.27
C LEU A 19 -9.26 15.30 -8.68
N ALA A 20 -8.18 15.13 -9.46
CA ALA A 20 -6.82 15.23 -8.93
C ALA A 20 -6.45 16.64 -8.41
N ASP A 21 -6.87 17.70 -9.10
CA ASP A 21 -6.46 19.08 -8.76
C ASP A 21 -7.30 19.73 -7.66
N THR A 22 -8.50 19.23 -7.37
CA THR A 22 -9.45 19.86 -6.41
C THR A 22 -9.39 19.25 -5.00
N ILE A 23 -8.78 18.06 -4.84
CA ILE A 23 -8.84 17.27 -3.59
C ILE A 23 -7.90 17.81 -2.50
N GLY A 24 -6.87 18.58 -2.84
CA GLY A 24 -5.84 19.00 -1.88
C GLY A 24 -6.35 19.93 -0.76
N GLU A 25 -7.22 20.89 -1.10
CA GLU A 25 -7.57 21.98 -0.18
C GLU A 25 -9.01 21.90 0.38
N GLY A 26 -9.96 21.32 -0.38
CA GLY A 26 -11.38 21.31 0.00
C GLY A 26 -11.78 20.19 0.97
N VAL A 27 -11.10 19.03 0.92
CA VAL A 27 -11.46 17.87 1.75
C VAL A 27 -11.05 18.08 3.21
N GLY A 28 -9.98 18.83 3.46
CA GLY A 28 -9.53 19.17 4.82
C GLY A 28 -10.60 19.94 5.62
N GLN A 29 -11.23 20.94 5.01
CA GLN A 29 -12.22 21.79 5.68
C GLN A 29 -13.56 21.08 5.90
N VAL A 30 -13.99 20.22 4.97
CA VAL A 30 -15.22 19.43 5.12
C VAL A 30 -15.08 18.38 6.23
N LEU A 31 -13.89 17.77 6.36
CA LEU A 31 -13.60 16.82 7.44
C LEU A 31 -13.54 17.53 8.82
N GLU A 32 -12.91 18.70 8.88
CA GLU A 32 -12.81 19.48 10.12
C GLU A 32 -14.18 19.95 10.63
N ALA A 33 -15.05 20.42 9.71
CA ALA A 33 -16.42 20.83 10.04
C ALA A 33 -17.33 19.66 10.48
N ALA A 34 -17.01 18.42 10.08
CA ALA A 34 -17.71 17.21 10.50
C ALA A 34 -17.23 16.67 11.88
N GLY A 35 -16.37 17.39 12.60
CA GLY A 35 -15.80 16.94 13.88
C GLY A 35 -14.74 15.84 13.72
N ILE A 36 -14.23 15.65 12.49
CA ILE A 36 -13.19 14.69 12.18
C ILE A 36 -11.86 15.42 12.44
N SER A 37 -11.56 15.70 13.71
CA SER A 37 -10.33 16.35 14.19
C SER A 37 -9.08 15.51 13.85
N GLY A 38 -7.98 16.16 13.49
CA GLY A 38 -6.76 15.57 12.94
C GLY A 38 -5.85 14.82 13.93
N ASP A 39 -6.40 13.94 14.77
CA ASP A 39 -5.61 13.04 15.64
C ASP A 39 -5.65 11.60 15.10
N ASP A 40 -4.48 11.02 14.84
CA ASP A 40 -4.22 9.59 14.59
C ASP A 40 -5.24 8.84 13.70
N LYS A 41 -5.53 9.38 12.52
CA LYS A 41 -6.34 8.65 11.54
C LYS A 41 -5.48 7.66 10.79
N THR A 42 -5.83 6.39 10.96
CA THR A 42 -5.44 5.32 10.07
C THR A 42 -5.71 5.72 8.62
N LYS A 43 -4.70 5.60 7.76
CA LYS A 43 -4.78 5.86 6.32
C LYS A 43 -4.63 4.54 5.57
N THR A 44 -5.39 4.38 4.50
CA THR A 44 -5.14 3.32 3.51
C THR A 44 -4.35 3.92 2.36
N SER A 45 -3.30 3.23 1.93
CA SER A 45 -2.46 3.63 0.81
C SER A 45 -2.14 2.41 -0.05
N THR A 46 -2.21 2.57 -1.36
CA THR A 46 -1.90 1.54 -2.34
C THR A 46 -0.60 1.90 -3.04
N PHE A 47 0.32 0.94 -3.14
CA PHE A 47 1.60 1.09 -3.81
C PHE A 47 1.75 -0.01 -4.84
N SER A 48 2.10 0.35 -6.06
CA SER A 48 2.35 -0.63 -7.11
C SER A 48 3.53 -0.19 -7.97
N GLU A 49 4.22 -1.18 -8.53
CA GLU A 49 5.27 -0.98 -9.51
C GLU A 49 5.14 -2.03 -10.61
N PRO A 50 5.09 -1.65 -11.91
CA PRO A 50 5.02 -2.59 -13.01
C PRO A 50 6.30 -3.43 -13.14
N VAL A 51 6.22 -4.62 -13.76
CA VAL A 51 7.40 -5.42 -14.11
C VAL A 51 8.29 -4.67 -15.11
N ASP A 52 7.69 -4.10 -16.17
CA ASP A 52 8.38 -3.29 -17.20
C ASP A 52 9.67 -3.94 -17.75
N GLY A 53 9.61 -5.24 -18.04
CA GLY A 53 10.74 -6.01 -18.56
C GLY A 53 11.84 -6.33 -17.55
N ALA A 54 11.63 -6.05 -16.26
CA ALA A 54 12.55 -6.47 -15.20
C ALA A 54 12.61 -7.99 -15.10
N VAL A 55 13.81 -8.55 -15.17
CA VAL A 55 14.07 -9.99 -15.05
C VAL A 55 14.36 -10.38 -13.59
N SER A 56 14.80 -9.40 -12.80
CA SER A 56 15.06 -9.57 -11.37
C SER A 56 14.65 -8.33 -10.58
N ALA A 57 14.32 -8.53 -9.31
CA ALA A 57 14.07 -7.44 -8.38
C ALA A 57 14.63 -7.74 -7.00
N GLN A 58 15.13 -6.69 -6.34
CA GLN A 58 15.39 -6.71 -4.91
C GLN A 58 14.26 -5.96 -4.22
N VAL A 59 13.54 -6.64 -3.33
CA VAL A 59 12.40 -6.08 -2.61
C VAL A 59 12.73 -6.05 -1.12
N LYS A 60 12.77 -4.85 -0.56
CA LYS A 60 12.99 -4.61 0.86
C LYS A 60 11.72 -4.09 1.51
N LEU A 61 11.18 -4.86 2.45
CA LEU A 61 9.97 -4.55 3.20
C LEU A 61 10.33 -4.24 4.66
N ASP A 62 10.30 -2.96 5.05
CA ASP A 62 10.57 -2.49 6.40
C ASP A 62 9.24 -2.22 7.15
N LEU A 63 8.59 -3.29 7.62
CA LEU A 63 7.21 -3.32 8.11
C LEU A 63 7.17 -3.29 9.65
N THR A 64 7.05 -2.10 10.24
CA THR A 64 7.30 -1.92 11.69
C THR A 64 6.07 -2.26 12.56
N ILE A 65 4.87 -1.86 12.15
CA ILE A 65 3.64 -1.97 12.97
C ILE A 65 2.49 -2.47 12.10
N GLY A 66 1.74 -3.46 12.59
CA GLY A 66 0.53 -3.99 11.96
C GLY A 66 0.64 -5.48 11.65
N ALA A 67 -0.46 -6.10 11.25
CA ALA A 67 -0.44 -7.45 10.70
C ALA A 67 0.17 -7.40 9.29
N THR A 68 1.10 -8.30 8.99
CA THR A 68 1.72 -8.39 7.67
C THR A 68 1.27 -9.67 6.99
N ASP A 69 0.77 -9.55 5.77
CA ASP A 69 0.50 -10.64 4.84
C ASP A 69 1.33 -10.41 3.58
N VAL A 70 2.28 -11.30 3.31
CA VAL A 70 3.08 -11.28 2.07
C VAL A 70 2.81 -12.57 1.32
N ARG A 71 2.39 -12.46 0.06
CA ARG A 71 2.01 -13.59 -0.78
C ARG A 71 2.36 -13.37 -2.24
N ALA A 72 2.38 -14.45 -3.01
CA ALA A 72 2.39 -14.34 -4.46
C ALA A 72 1.10 -13.70 -4.97
N SER A 73 1.20 -12.96 -6.06
CA SER A 73 0.04 -12.48 -6.79
C SER A 73 -0.73 -13.67 -7.37
N ALA A 74 -2.04 -13.72 -7.11
CA ALA A 74 -2.91 -14.81 -7.58
C ALA A 74 -3.19 -14.76 -9.08
N GLU A 75 -2.88 -13.63 -9.73
CA GLU A 75 -3.04 -13.45 -11.16
C GLU A 75 -1.84 -14.06 -11.89
N ALA A 76 -2.09 -15.12 -12.66
CA ALA A 76 -1.14 -15.61 -13.64
C ALA A 76 -0.81 -14.46 -14.60
N GLU A 77 0.46 -14.09 -14.72
CA GLU A 77 0.94 -12.91 -15.48
C GLU A 77 0.55 -11.56 -14.88
N SER A 78 0.69 -11.40 -13.56
CA SER A 78 0.53 -10.09 -12.92
C SER A 78 1.44 -9.05 -13.59
N LEU A 79 0.86 -7.94 -14.07
CA LEU A 79 1.60 -6.85 -14.72
C LEU A 79 2.51 -6.09 -13.73
N ASN A 80 2.21 -6.21 -12.44
CA ASN A 80 2.93 -5.56 -11.37
C ASN A 80 3.96 -6.50 -10.75
N LEU A 81 5.15 -5.95 -10.48
CA LEU A 81 6.21 -6.59 -9.71
C LEU A 81 5.85 -6.66 -8.23
N ILE A 82 5.24 -5.58 -7.72
CA ILE A 82 4.69 -5.46 -6.38
C ILE A 82 3.35 -4.74 -6.45
N ASP A 83 2.38 -5.22 -5.66
CA ASP A 83 1.13 -4.54 -5.36
C ASP A 83 0.90 -4.63 -3.85
N ALA A 84 0.83 -3.50 -3.18
CA ALA A 84 0.75 -3.42 -1.74
C ALA A 84 -0.40 -2.51 -1.31
N GLU A 85 -1.31 -3.05 -0.52
CA GLU A 85 -2.32 -2.28 0.20
C GLU A 85 -1.91 -2.18 1.66
N VAL A 86 -1.75 -0.94 2.13
CA VAL A 86 -1.21 -0.65 3.44
C VAL A 86 -2.17 0.23 4.22
N ILE A 87 -2.58 -0.28 5.37
CA ILE A 87 -3.33 0.44 6.39
C ILE A 87 -2.35 0.86 7.48
N HIS A 88 -2.00 2.15 7.53
CA HIS A 88 -0.92 2.69 8.37
C HIS A 88 -1.32 3.95 9.13
N VAL A 89 -0.47 4.33 10.09
CA VAL A 89 -0.50 5.65 10.74
C VAL A 89 0.82 6.35 10.45
N GLY A 90 0.75 7.61 10.04
CA GLY A 90 1.93 8.40 9.66
C GLY A 90 2.17 8.38 8.15
N ASP A 91 3.44 8.23 7.77
CA ASP A 91 3.90 8.18 6.38
C ASP A 91 4.54 6.83 6.05
N VAL A 92 4.35 6.41 4.81
CA VAL A 92 5.00 5.24 4.21
C VAL A 92 5.90 5.74 3.09
N ASP A 93 7.15 5.27 3.09
CA ASP A 93 8.12 5.46 2.02
C ASP A 93 7.99 4.31 1.03
N PHE A 94 7.81 4.66 -0.25
CA PHE A 94 7.86 3.74 -1.37
C PHE A 94 8.87 4.27 -2.38
N ASN A 95 10.02 3.60 -2.49
CA ASN A 95 11.10 3.99 -3.37
C ASN A 95 11.39 2.89 -4.38
N VAL A 96 11.35 3.23 -5.66
CA VAL A 96 11.73 2.33 -6.75
C VAL A 96 12.94 2.91 -7.45
N ARG A 97 13.96 2.07 -7.65
CA ARG A 97 15.13 2.37 -8.47
C ARG A 97 15.34 1.26 -9.47
N SER A 98 15.77 1.62 -10.66
CA SER A 98 16.14 0.66 -11.71
C SER A 98 17.59 0.85 -12.08
N ASN A 99 18.25 -0.22 -12.53
CA ASN A 99 19.53 -0.08 -13.22
C ASN A 99 19.35 0.62 -14.58
N SER A 100 20.44 1.05 -15.19
CA SER A 100 20.44 1.75 -16.49
C SER A 100 19.74 0.98 -17.61
N ASP A 101 19.71 -0.36 -17.52
CA ASP A 101 19.10 -1.24 -18.52
C ASP A 101 17.65 -1.66 -18.18
N GLY A 102 17.10 -1.21 -17.05
CA GLY A 102 15.74 -1.58 -16.58
C GLY A 102 15.55 -3.04 -16.13
N GLN A 103 16.53 -3.91 -16.38
CA GLN A 103 16.49 -5.35 -16.13
C GLN A 103 16.44 -5.72 -14.63
N ARG A 104 16.91 -4.83 -13.75
CA ARG A 104 16.91 -5.04 -12.29
C ARG A 104 16.28 -3.84 -11.58
N LYS A 105 15.24 -4.11 -10.80
CA LYS A 105 14.58 -3.11 -9.93
C LYS A 105 14.99 -3.31 -8.46
N LEU A 106 15.09 -2.22 -7.72
CA LEU A 106 15.26 -2.17 -6.29
C LEU A 106 14.04 -1.43 -5.73
N ILE A 107 13.22 -2.16 -4.99
CA ILE A 107 12.00 -1.66 -4.38
C ILE A 107 12.22 -1.62 -2.89
N ARG A 108 11.93 -0.48 -2.28
CA ARG A 108 11.82 -0.33 -0.84
C ARG A 108 10.42 0.13 -0.47
N LEU A 109 9.78 -0.61 0.41
CA LEU A 109 8.52 -0.23 1.03
C LEU A 109 8.69 -0.28 2.55
N GLY A 110 8.43 0.82 3.23
CA GLY A 110 8.55 0.86 4.68
C GLY A 110 7.95 2.09 5.31
N GLN A 111 7.79 2.08 6.62
CA GLN A 111 7.32 3.26 7.34
C GLN A 111 8.47 4.24 7.54
N THR A 112 8.30 5.51 7.19
CA THR A 112 9.32 6.52 7.50
C THR A 112 9.26 6.82 8.99
N PRO A 113 10.35 6.65 9.75
CA PRO A 113 10.43 7.28 11.05
C PRO A 113 10.54 8.79 10.78
N ARG A 114 9.42 9.52 10.76
CA ARG A 114 9.51 10.97 10.96
C ARG A 114 10.30 11.19 12.25
N ASP A 115 11.13 12.22 12.26
CA ASP A 115 11.78 12.73 13.46
C ASP A 115 10.76 12.98 14.57
N PHE A 116 10.48 11.94 15.37
CA PHE A 116 9.79 12.03 16.64
C PHE A 116 10.77 12.65 17.63
N ILE A 117 11.08 13.94 17.46
CA ILE A 117 11.72 14.77 18.47
C ILE A 117 10.69 14.99 19.58
N GLY A 118 10.56 13.98 20.42
CA GLY A 118 9.62 13.87 21.52
C GLY A 118 9.76 12.48 22.11
N SER A 119 10.68 12.36 23.07
CA SER A 119 10.85 11.26 24.03
C SER A 119 10.30 9.89 23.57
N ALA A 120 11.20 8.97 23.19
CA ALA A 120 10.88 7.57 22.84
C ALA A 120 9.98 6.81 23.86
N ARG A 121 9.86 7.30 25.10
CA ARG A 121 8.94 6.80 26.13
C ARG A 121 7.48 7.21 25.91
N ASP A 122 7.22 8.39 25.36
CA ASP A 122 5.87 8.88 25.07
C ASP A 122 5.33 8.31 23.76
N THR A 123 6.21 8.04 22.79
CA THR A 123 5.84 7.36 21.54
C THR A 123 5.44 5.89 21.78
N LEU A 124 6.13 5.18 22.68
CA LEU A 124 5.82 3.77 22.97
C LEU A 124 4.51 3.63 23.78
N SER A 125 4.21 4.58 24.67
CA SER A 125 2.98 4.58 25.47
C SER A 125 1.76 4.98 24.63
N GLN A 126 1.89 5.98 23.75
CA GLN A 126 0.85 6.34 22.76
C GLN A 126 0.69 5.26 21.69
N ALA A 127 1.79 4.61 21.27
CA ALA A 127 1.71 3.47 20.38
C ALA A 127 1.03 2.27 21.04
N ARG A 128 1.25 2.04 22.34
CA ARG A 128 0.53 1.01 23.11
C ARG A 128 -0.95 1.33 23.30
N SER A 129 -1.32 2.57 23.59
CA SER A 129 -2.73 2.97 23.73
C SER A 129 -3.47 2.96 22.38
N ALA A 130 -2.79 3.32 21.30
CA ALA A 130 -3.27 3.08 19.94
C ALA A 130 -3.38 1.57 19.68
N PHE A 131 -2.44 0.73 20.16
CA PHE A 131 -2.47 -0.74 20.03
C PHE A 131 -3.76 -1.39 20.52
N SER A 132 -4.32 -0.90 21.62
CA SER A 132 -5.64 -1.32 22.12
C SER A 132 -6.82 -0.98 21.19
N LYS A 133 -6.61 -0.14 20.17
CA LYS A 133 -7.54 0.19 19.09
C LYS A 133 -7.05 -0.29 17.70
N ARG A 134 -5.89 -0.97 17.59
CA ARG A 134 -5.17 -1.35 16.34
C ARG A 134 -5.56 -2.72 15.76
N ALA A 135 -6.82 -3.12 15.79
CA ALA A 135 -7.20 -4.30 15.00
C ALA A 135 -6.99 -4.09 13.49
N ASP A 136 -6.83 -2.84 13.04
CA ASP A 136 -6.97 -2.48 11.62
C ASP A 136 -5.65 -2.18 10.89
N LEU A 137 -4.50 -2.07 11.57
CA LEU A 137 -3.22 -1.85 10.87
C LEU A 137 -2.78 -3.12 10.15
N ARG A 138 -2.61 -3.01 8.84
CA ARG A 138 -2.38 -4.16 7.96
C ARG A 138 -1.49 -3.79 6.78
N TRP A 139 -0.59 -4.69 6.44
CA TRP A 139 0.19 -4.67 5.21
C TRP A 139 -0.22 -5.91 4.41
N ASP A 140 -0.90 -5.75 3.28
CA ASP A 140 -1.17 -6.83 2.30
C ASP A 140 -0.26 -6.57 1.11
N VAL A 141 0.78 -7.38 0.95
CA VAL A 141 1.78 -7.26 -0.10
C VAL A 141 1.71 -8.47 -1.01
N ARG A 142 1.48 -8.22 -2.30
CA ARG A 142 1.44 -9.21 -3.37
C ARG A 142 2.64 -9.02 -4.25
N LEU A 143 3.41 -10.09 -4.43
CA LEU A 143 4.64 -10.07 -5.22
C LEU A 143 4.48 -10.94 -6.47
N ASN A 144 5.16 -10.54 -7.54
CA ASN A 144 5.10 -11.27 -8.80
C ASN A 144 5.87 -12.62 -8.68
N PRO A 145 5.22 -13.76 -8.99
CA PRO A 145 5.89 -15.06 -8.92
C PRO A 145 6.83 -15.33 -10.11
N ASP A 146 6.69 -14.63 -11.24
CA ASP A 146 7.42 -14.92 -12.47
C ASP A 146 8.81 -14.27 -12.50
N VAL A 147 9.01 -13.20 -11.73
CA VAL A 147 10.28 -12.45 -11.64
C VAL A 147 11.17 -13.05 -10.56
N LEU A 148 12.49 -13.06 -10.78
CA LEU A 148 13.45 -13.50 -9.76
C LEU A 148 13.57 -12.44 -8.65
N LEU A 149 13.18 -12.79 -7.42
CA LEU A 149 13.13 -11.88 -6.28
C LEU A 149 14.24 -12.16 -5.25
N ASP A 150 14.99 -11.13 -4.90
CA ASP A 150 15.80 -11.06 -3.68
C ASP A 150 14.99 -10.31 -2.62
N LEU A 151 14.48 -11.02 -1.61
CA LEU A 151 13.47 -10.53 -0.69
C LEU A 151 14.04 -10.36 0.73
N GLU A 152 14.07 -9.12 1.21
CA GLU A 152 14.42 -8.78 2.58
C GLU A 152 13.16 -8.29 3.31
N ILE A 153 12.69 -9.04 4.31
CA ILE A 153 11.50 -8.68 5.09
C ILE A 153 11.90 -8.43 6.55
N ASN A 154 11.82 -7.18 6.96
CA ASN A 154 12.00 -6.76 8.34
C ASN A 154 10.62 -6.47 8.94
N THR A 155 10.05 -7.45 9.63
CA THR A 155 8.76 -7.28 10.31
C THR A 155 8.93 -7.00 11.80
N GLY A 156 8.01 -6.21 12.36
CA GLY A 156 7.88 -6.00 13.80
C GLY A 156 7.30 -7.21 14.55
N VAL A 157 7.07 -7.02 15.85
CA VAL A 157 6.50 -8.05 16.74
C VAL A 157 4.97 -8.04 16.63
N THR A 158 4.45 -8.75 15.62
CA THR A 158 3.00 -8.86 15.33
C THR A 158 2.68 -10.20 14.65
N ASN A 159 1.39 -10.41 14.33
CA ASN A 159 0.95 -11.54 13.52
C ASN A 159 1.42 -11.34 12.07
N ASN A 160 2.34 -12.20 11.62
CA ASN A 160 2.90 -12.18 10.28
C ASN A 160 2.55 -13.48 9.55
N SER A 161 2.01 -13.36 8.35
CA SER A 161 1.68 -14.44 7.42
C SER A 161 2.54 -14.24 6.18
N LEU A 162 3.45 -15.17 5.90
CA LEU A 162 4.37 -15.11 4.76
C LEU A 162 4.19 -16.39 3.94
N ASP A 163 3.51 -16.30 2.79
CA ASP A 163 3.39 -17.38 1.84
C ASP A 163 4.28 -17.11 0.62
N LEU A 164 5.51 -17.62 0.69
CA LEU A 164 6.54 -17.42 -0.34
C LEU A 164 6.71 -18.65 -1.24
N ARG A 165 5.86 -19.67 -1.10
CA ARG A 165 6.03 -20.97 -1.78
C ARG A 165 5.92 -20.87 -3.29
N GLU A 166 5.17 -19.90 -3.77
CA GLU A 166 4.91 -19.65 -5.18
C GLU A 166 5.87 -18.59 -5.78
N LEU A 167 6.76 -18.01 -4.96
CA LEU A 167 7.70 -16.99 -5.42
C LEU A 167 9.03 -17.59 -5.88
N ARG A 168 9.61 -17.01 -6.93
CA ARG A 168 10.95 -17.34 -7.42
C ARG A 168 12.00 -16.55 -6.65
N LEU A 169 12.53 -17.12 -5.58
CA LEU A 169 13.52 -16.47 -4.74
C LEU A 169 14.96 -16.68 -5.25
N ALA A 170 15.77 -15.64 -5.22
CA ALA A 170 17.21 -15.71 -5.40
C ALA A 170 17.85 -16.33 -4.14
N SER A 171 18.74 -17.31 -4.35
CA SER A 171 19.47 -18.01 -3.29
C SER A 171 20.75 -17.29 -2.87
#